data_AF-A0A7S2CQ66-F1
#
_entry.id   AF-A0A7S2CQ66-F1
#
_cell.length_a   1.000
_cell.length_b   1.000
_cell.length_c   1.000
_cell.angle_alpha   90.00
_cell.angle_beta   90.00
_cell.angle_gamma   90.00
#
_symmetry.space_group_name_H-M   'P 1'
#
loop_
_entity.id
_entity.type
_entity.pdbx_description
1 polymer ?
#
loop_
_entity_poly.entity_id
_entity_poly.type
_entity_poly.pdbx_seq_one_letter_code
_entity_poly.pdbx_strand_id
1 'polypeptide(L)'
;LLLPVPNHDPTYTIGRKDSDLILENDKSVSRMHAHLKVEPLPGPSELTVIDQKSRFGVFLNGNRLDDQPHTVSHGSELKFGTTVFVVHRVSLVICPSGVSGAERQTLKRSCEHIGAV
;
A
#
# COMPACT_ATOMS: atom_id res chain seq x y z
N LEU A 1 -3.89 6.46 -4.83
CA LEU A 1 -3.95 5.00 -5.05
C LEU A 1 -4.66 4.37 -3.86
N LEU A 2 -5.53 3.38 -4.10
CA LEU A 2 -6.13 2.58 -3.04
C LEU A 2 -5.48 1.20 -3.04
N LEU A 3 -5.08 0.73 -1.87
CA LEU A 3 -4.51 -0.60 -1.65
C LEU A 3 -5.35 -1.29 -0.56
N PRO A 4 -5.56 -2.61 -0.61
CA PRO A 4 -5.07 -3.56 -1.62
C PRO A 4 -5.85 -3.51 -2.94
N VAL A 5 -5.17 -3.83 -4.05
CA VAL A 5 -5.80 -4.01 -5.38
C VAL A 5 -6.28 -5.46 -5.50
N PRO A 6 -7.54 -5.72 -5.90
CA PRO A 6 -8.04 -7.08 -6.11
C PRO A 6 -7.17 -7.87 -7.09
N ASN A 7 -6.93 -9.15 -6.78
CA ASN A 7 -6.15 -10.08 -7.61
C ASN A 7 -4.71 -9.64 -7.90
N HIS A 8 -4.14 -8.79 -7.05
CA HIS A 8 -2.73 -8.40 -7.08
C HIS A 8 -1.99 -9.01 -5.89
N ASP A 9 -0.69 -9.25 -6.04
CA ASP A 9 0.15 -9.63 -4.91
C ASP A 9 0.09 -8.58 -3.79
N PRO A 10 0.23 -8.99 -2.51
CA PRO A 10 0.21 -8.05 -1.39
C PRO A 10 1.41 -7.09 -1.40
N THR A 11 2.41 -7.36 -2.24
CA THR A 11 3.59 -6.53 -2.43
C THR A 11 3.43 -5.68 -3.67
N TYR A 12 3.62 -4.37 -3.51
CA TYR A 12 3.59 -3.37 -4.56
C TYR A 12 4.98 -2.74 -4.67
N THR A 13 5.47 -2.63 -5.89
CA THR A 13 6.78 -2.07 -6.20
C THR A 13 6.66 -0.59 -6.54
N ILE A 14 7.55 0.23 -5.96
CA ILE A 14 7.69 1.65 -6.28
C ILE A 14 9.00 1.85 -6.99
N GLY A 15 8.97 2.57 -8.11
CA GLY A 15 10.16 2.81 -8.90
C GLY A 15 9.94 3.80 -10.01
N ARG A 16 11.02 4.15 -10.71
CA ARG A 16 10.96 5.06 -11.85
C ARG A 16 10.55 4.38 -13.15
N LYS A 17 10.65 3.04 -13.22
CA LYS A 17 10.29 2.22 -14.38
C LYS A 17 10.03 0.78 -13.93
N ASP A 18 9.19 0.05 -14.67
CA ASP A 18 8.97 -1.39 -14.49
C ASP A 18 8.55 -1.72 -13.04
N SER A 19 7.58 -0.95 -12.50
CA SER A 19 7.07 -1.07 -11.12
C SER A 19 5.55 -0.87 -11.10
N ASP A 20 4.88 -1.29 -10.04
CA ASP A 20 3.43 -1.12 -9.88
C ASP A 20 3.07 0.36 -9.70
N LEU A 21 3.97 1.11 -9.06
CA LEU A 21 3.89 2.55 -8.89
C LEU A 21 5.09 3.24 -9.56
N ILE A 22 4.83 3.77 -10.75
CA ILE A 22 5.85 4.38 -11.59
C ILE A 22 5.91 5.90 -11.37
N LEU A 23 7.07 6.38 -10.93
CA LEU A 23 7.39 7.80 -10.73
C LEU A 23 8.36 8.27 -11.83
N GLU A 24 7.92 8.25 -13.09
CA GLU A 24 8.78 8.49 -14.27
C GLU A 24 9.46 9.87 -14.27
N ASN A 25 8.76 10.88 -13.75
CA ASN A 25 9.22 12.26 -13.74
C ASN A 25 10.30 12.55 -12.68
N ASP A 26 10.42 11.70 -11.66
CA ASP A 26 11.37 11.90 -10.58
C ASP A 26 12.68 11.13 -10.83
N LYS A 27 13.71 11.84 -11.30
CA LYS A 27 15.05 11.27 -11.54
C LYS A 27 15.77 10.83 -10.26
N SER A 28 15.31 11.26 -9.09
CA SER A 28 15.84 10.80 -7.81
C SER A 28 15.27 9.45 -7.39
N VAL A 29 14.25 8.94 -8.09
CA VAL A 29 13.69 7.62 -7.84
C VAL A 29 14.47 6.56 -8.63
N SER A 30 15.05 5.58 -7.92
CA SER A 30 15.64 4.38 -8.52
C SER A 30 14.61 3.58 -9.34
N ARG A 31 15.08 2.75 -10.29
CA ARG A 31 14.20 1.85 -11.07
C ARG A 31 13.42 0.90 -10.16
N MET A 32 14.10 0.30 -9.18
CA MET A 32 13.49 -0.35 -8.04
C MET A 32 13.85 0.48 -6.82
N HIS A 33 12.87 1.15 -6.22
CA HIS A 33 13.10 2.11 -5.14
C HIS A 33 12.65 1.55 -3.80
N ALA A 34 11.42 1.08 -3.72
CA ALA A 34 10.87 0.55 -2.48
C ALA A 34 9.84 -0.53 -2.80
N HIS A 35 9.59 -1.39 -1.81
CA HIS A 35 8.44 -2.29 -1.81
C HIS A 35 7.48 -1.84 -0.71
N LEU A 36 6.21 -1.73 -1.05
CA LEU A 36 5.11 -1.63 -0.10
C LEU A 36 4.48 -3.00 0.05
N LYS A 37 4.24 -3.45 1.27
CA LYS A 37 3.53 -4.71 1.51
C LYS A 37 2.30 -4.44 2.37
N VAL A 38 1.15 -4.89 1.89
CA VAL A 38 -0.12 -4.83 2.60
C VAL A 38 -0.43 -6.22 3.11
N GLU A 39 -0.29 -6.44 4.41
CA GLU A 39 -0.58 -7.75 5.00
C GLU A 39 -2.07 -7.90 5.33
N PRO A 40 -2.74 -8.94 4.79
CA PRO A 40 -4.09 -9.29 5.20
C PRO A 40 -4.02 -10.08 6.52
N LEU A 41 -4.06 -9.37 7.64
CA LEU A 41 -4.26 -9.97 8.95
C LEU A 41 -5.76 -10.00 9.30
N PRO A 42 -6.21 -10.84 10.25
CA PRO A 42 -7.55 -10.70 10.81
C PRO A 42 -7.63 -9.37 11.57
N GLY A 43 -8.02 -8.28 10.87
CA GLY A 43 -8.06 -6.92 11.41
C GLY A 43 -7.75 -5.84 10.36
N PRO A 44 -7.42 -4.61 10.81
CA PRO A 44 -6.87 -3.57 9.95
C PRO A 44 -5.73 -4.08 9.07
N SER A 45 -5.81 -3.91 7.76
CA SER A 45 -4.67 -4.17 6.88
C SER A 45 -3.47 -3.31 7.33
N GLU A 46 -2.34 -3.96 7.56
CA GLU A 46 -1.09 -3.29 7.94
C GLU A 46 -0.28 -2.99 6.68
N LEU A 47 0.14 -1.74 6.53
CA LEU A 47 1.02 -1.31 5.45
C LEU A 47 2.45 -1.26 5.98
N THR A 48 3.37 -1.95 5.31
CA THR A 48 4.81 -1.85 5.57
C THR A 48 5.54 -1.37 4.33
N VAL A 49 6.69 -0.70 4.53
CA VAL A 49 7.58 -0.22 3.47
C VAL A 49 8.98 -0.76 3.68
N ILE A 50 9.65 -1.16 2.59
CA ILE A 50 11.02 -1.66 2.59
C ILE A 50 11.81 -0.88 1.52
N ASP A 51 12.90 -0.21 1.91
CA ASP A 51 13.81 0.43 0.94
C ASP A 51 14.60 -0.65 0.17
N GLN A 52 14.58 -0.59 -1.15
CA GLN A 52 15.32 -1.51 -2.02
C GLN A 52 16.70 -0.94 -2.36
N LYS A 53 17.43 -0.47 -1.34
CA LYS A 53 18.74 0.17 -1.46
C LYS A 53 18.72 1.32 -2.48
N SER A 54 17.68 2.14 -2.41
CA SER A 54 17.50 3.26 -3.32
C SER A 54 18.63 4.30 -3.19
N ARG A 55 18.96 4.99 -4.28
CA ARG A 55 20.09 5.92 -4.31
C ARG A 55 19.90 7.10 -3.36
N PHE A 56 18.66 7.59 -3.27
CA PHE A 56 18.31 8.74 -2.45
C PHE A 56 17.67 8.33 -1.11
N GLY A 57 17.37 7.05 -0.91
CA GLY A 57 16.69 6.54 0.27
C GLY A 57 15.17 6.77 0.25
N VAL A 58 14.50 6.03 1.13
CA VAL A 58 13.11 6.24 1.51
C VAL A 58 13.08 6.94 2.86
N PHE A 59 12.17 7.87 3.05
CA PHE A 59 11.95 8.51 4.35
C PHE A 59 10.51 8.30 4.81
N LEU A 60 10.35 8.02 6.11
CA LEU A 60 9.08 7.93 6.80
C LEU A 60 9.03 9.01 7.87
N ASN A 61 8.08 9.95 7.76
CA ASN A 61 7.93 11.10 8.66
C ASN A 61 9.25 11.86 8.88
N GLY A 62 10.04 12.04 7.81
CA GLY A 62 11.35 12.70 7.83
C GLY A 62 12.53 11.82 8.24
N ASN A 63 12.31 10.61 8.75
CA ASN A 63 13.37 9.68 9.12
C ASN A 63 13.74 8.78 7.95
N ARG A 64 15.03 8.72 7.58
CA ARG A 64 15.51 7.83 6.54
C ARG A 64 15.42 6.38 7.01
N LEU A 65 14.80 5.53 6.20
CA LEU A 65 14.65 4.11 6.47
C LEU A 65 15.94 3.34 6.12
N ASP A 66 16.10 2.19 6.75
CA ASP A 66 17.08 1.17 6.37
C ASP A 66 16.44 0.14 5.41
N ASP A 67 17.16 -0.96 5.15
CA ASP A 67 16.69 -2.05 4.29
C ASP A 67 15.76 -3.05 5.00
N GLN A 68 15.26 -2.72 6.20
CA GLN A 68 14.28 -3.52 6.92
C GLN A 68 12.84 -3.07 6.65
N PRO A 69 11.84 -3.92 6.92
CA PRO A 69 10.43 -3.54 6.86
C PRO A 69 10.06 -2.56 7.99
N HIS A 70 9.45 -1.43 7.63
CA HIS A 70 8.90 -0.45 8.56
C HIS A 70 7.39 -0.32 8.40
N THR A 71 6.66 -0.40 9.52
CA THR A 71 5.20 -0.18 9.52
C THR A 71 4.86 1.28 9.27
N VAL A 72 3.86 1.50 8.41
CA VAL A 72 3.37 2.82 8.01
C VAL A 72 1.96 3.01 8.55
N SER A 73 1.82 3.97 9.46
CA SER A 73 0.54 4.32 10.08
C SER A 73 -0.25 5.32 9.26
N HIS A 74 -1.56 5.40 9.51
CA HIS A 74 -2.41 6.45 8.95
C HIS A 74 -1.85 7.85 9.27
N GLY A 75 -1.84 8.73 8.26
CA GLY A 75 -1.34 10.09 8.33
C GLY A 75 0.17 10.19 8.14
N SER A 76 0.88 9.07 7.98
CA SER A 76 2.34 9.12 7.81
C SER A 76 2.73 9.66 6.44
N GLU A 77 3.80 10.44 6.43
CA GLU A 77 4.45 10.95 5.23
C GLU A 77 5.53 9.97 4.76
N LEU A 78 5.38 9.44 3.55
CA LEU A 78 6.39 8.64 2.87
C LEU A 78 7.04 9.48 1.77
N LYS A 79 8.37 9.53 1.76
CA LYS A 79 9.13 10.20 0.72
C LYS A 79 10.02 9.21 -0.01
N PHE A 80 9.85 9.14 -1.32
CA PHE A 80 10.66 8.34 -2.23
C PHE A 80 11.47 9.28 -3.11
N GLY A 81 12.79 9.35 -2.90
CA GLY A 81 13.60 10.35 -3.57
C GLY A 81 13.17 11.78 -3.21
N THR A 82 12.57 12.51 -4.14
CA THR A 82 12.03 13.87 -3.93
C THR A 82 10.51 13.92 -3.87
N THR A 83 9.84 12.81 -4.23
CA THR A 83 8.38 12.73 -4.25
C THR A 83 7.85 12.35 -2.87
N VAL A 84 6.83 13.08 -2.41
CA VAL A 84 6.21 12.90 -1.08
C VAL A 84 4.79 12.37 -1.24
N PHE A 85 4.42 11.40 -0.42
CA PHE A 85 3.11 10.76 -0.34
C PHE A 85 2.61 10.82 1.10
N VAL A 86 1.31 11.01 1.28
CA VAL A 86 0.67 10.90 2.59
C VAL A 86 -0.23 9.68 2.60
N VAL A 87 -0.05 8.82 3.59
CA VAL A 87 -0.78 7.55 3.71
C VAL A 87 -2.10 7.77 4.41
N HIS A 88 -3.21 7.60 3.69
CA HIS A 88 -4.55 7.64 4.28
C HIS A 88 -5.18 6.25 4.32
N ARG A 89 -5.68 5.86 5.50
CA ARG A 89 -6.43 4.62 5.70
C ARG A 89 -7.91 4.95 5.55
N VAL A 90 -8.58 4.27 4.63
CA VAL A 90 -10.01 4.45 4.37
C VAL A 90 -10.75 3.25 4.96
N SER A 91 -11.63 3.49 5.93
CA SER A 91 -12.51 2.46 6.47
C SER A 91 -13.70 2.25 5.54
N LEU A 92 -13.72 1.13 4.82
CA LEU A 92 -14.85 0.75 3.97
C LEU A 92 -15.83 -0.10 4.80
N VAL A 93 -16.99 0.46 5.12
CA VAL A 93 -18.10 -0.24 5.80
C VAL A 93 -19.17 -0.56 4.77
N ILE A 94 -19.58 -1.83 4.70
CA ILE A 94 -20.54 -2.30 3.69
C ILE A 94 -21.81 -2.78 4.39
N CYS A 95 -22.93 -2.13 4.08
CA CYS A 95 -24.24 -2.43 4.65
C CYS A 95 -25.16 -3.02 3.56
N PRO A 96 -25.02 -4.33 3.23
CA PRO A 96 -25.86 -4.92 2.20
C PRO A 96 -27.28 -5.13 2.72
N SER A 97 -28.25 -4.56 2.00
CA SER A 97 -29.68 -4.74 2.21
C SER A 97 -30.33 -5.35 0.96
N GLY A 98 -31.38 -6.14 1.12
CA GLY A 98 -32.08 -6.78 -0.01
C GLY A 98 -31.28 -7.90 -0.71
N VAL A 99 -30.27 -8.47 -0.04
CA VAL A 99 -29.38 -9.51 -0.60
C VAL A 99 -29.69 -10.85 0.07
N SER A 100 -29.82 -11.93 -0.71
CA SER A 100 -30.05 -13.28 -0.17
C SER A 100 -28.85 -13.78 0.64
N GLY A 101 -29.04 -14.83 1.44
CA GLY A 101 -27.95 -15.38 2.28
C GLY A 101 -26.72 -15.83 1.48
N ALA A 102 -26.92 -16.43 0.31
CA ALA A 102 -25.83 -16.87 -0.57
C ALA A 102 -25.07 -15.69 -1.19
N GLU A 103 -25.78 -14.68 -1.66
CA GLU A 103 -25.19 -13.46 -2.24
C GLU A 103 -24.44 -12.65 -1.19
N ARG A 104 -24.91 -12.62 0.06
CA ARG A 104 -24.21 -11.97 1.19
C ARG A 104 -22.86 -12.63 1.46
N GLN A 105 -22.77 -13.97 1.37
CA GLN A 105 -21.52 -14.71 1.55
C GLN A 105 -20.51 -14.43 0.42
N THR A 106 -20.99 -14.27 -0.82
CA THR A 106 -20.16 -13.89 -1.96
C THR A 106 -19.68 -12.45 -1.83
N LEU A 107 -20.58 -11.52 -1.50
CA LEU A 107 -20.26 -10.13 -1.28
C LEU A 107 -19.21 -9.99 -0.17
N LYS A 108 -19.42 -10.63 0.98
CA LYS A 108 -18.46 -10.58 2.11
C LYS A 108 -17.05 -11.00 1.69
N ARG A 109 -16.91 -12.09 0.92
CA ARG A 109 -15.61 -12.55 0.42
C ARG A 109 -14.96 -11.55 -0.54
N SER A 110 -15.73 -10.93 -1.44
CA SER A 110 -15.22 -9.88 -2.33
C SER A 110 -14.82 -8.61 -1.56
N CYS A 111 -15.55 -8.28 -0.50
CA CYS A 111 -15.27 -7.14 0.39
C CYS A 111 -13.99 -7.34 1.19
N GLU A 112 -13.75 -8.56 1.70
CA GLU A 112 -12.52 -8.93 2.40
C GLU A 112 -11.29 -8.72 1.49
N HIS A 113 -11.38 -9.05 0.20
CA HIS A 113 -10.28 -8.85 -0.77
C HIS A 113 -9.90 -7.38 -1.02
N ILE A 114 -10.79 -6.42 -0.75
CA ILE A 114 -10.51 -4.97 -0.87
C ILE A 114 -10.20 -4.33 0.49
N GLY A 115 -10.08 -5.12 1.56
CA GLY A 115 -9.86 -4.61 2.91
C GLY A 115 -11.09 -3.91 3.51
N ALA A 116 -12.28 -4.17 2.98
CA ALA A 116 -13.53 -3.74 3.58
C ALA A 116 -13.95 -4.73 4.67
N VAL A 117 -14.47 -4.19 5.79
CA VAL A 117 -14.81 -4.94 7.00
C VAL A 117 -16.32 -4.97 7.20
#